data_AF-A0A7T1MDU2-F1
#
_entry.id   AF-A0A7T1MDU2-F1
#
_cell.length_a   1.000
_cell.length_b   1.000
_cell.length_c   1.000
_cell.angle_alpha   90.00
_cell.angle_beta   90.00
_cell.angle_gamma   90.00
#
_symmetry.space_group_name_H-M   'P 1'
#
loop_
_entity.id
_entity.type
_entity.pdbx_description
1 polymer ?
#
loop_
_entity_poly.entity_id
_entity_poly.type
_entity_poly.pdbx_seq_one_letter_code
_entity_poly.pdbx_strand_id
1 'polypeptide(L)'
;MQVELRTRELKASRDEAMAANEAKTRFLASMSHEIRTPMNVVIGMTELLMHTDQDEQQRELTQSIQRSGEHLLGLINNILDLSCIEAGRLKLALRRFDLHLLIKDCGIRSGAVTQPRSIHRP
;
A
#
# COMPACT_ATOMS: atom_id res chain seq x y z
N MET A 1 26.73 13.09 38.74
CA MET A 1 27.43 13.68 37.60
C MET A 1 27.50 12.77 36.36
N GLN A 2 28.14 11.59 36.38
CA GLN A 2 28.28 10.74 35.18
C GLN A 2 26.95 10.17 34.65
N VAL A 3 26.03 9.80 35.56
CA VAL A 3 24.68 9.33 35.20
C VAL A 3 23.87 10.43 34.52
N GLU A 4 23.90 11.67 35.02
CA GLU A 4 23.16 12.79 34.41
C GLU A 4 23.68 13.15 33.02
N LEU A 5 25.00 13.04 32.80
CA LEU A 5 25.61 13.27 31.49
C LEU A 5 25.17 12.20 30.48
N ARG A 6 25.22 10.92 30.87
CA ARG A 6 24.67 9.80 30.08
C ARG A 6 23.18 9.98 29.80
N THR A 7 22.39 10.42 30.78
CA THR A 7 20.95 10.66 30.59
C THR A 7 20.70 11.79 29.60
N ARG A 8 21.51 12.86 29.61
CA ARG A 8 21.42 13.96 28.63
C ARG A 8 21.81 13.50 27.23
N GLU A 9 22.89 12.74 27.09
CA GLU A 9 23.33 12.17 25.80
C GLU A 9 22.28 11.24 25.21
N LEU A 10 21.74 10.32 26.03
CA LEU A 10 20.65 9.42 25.62
C LEU A 10 19.40 10.18 25.19
N LYS A 11 19.05 11.24 25.93
CA LYS A 11 17.89 12.08 25.59
C LYS A 11 18.11 12.81 24.27
N ALA A 12 19.29 13.40 24.04
CA ALA A 12 19.63 14.09 22.80
C ALA A 12 19.58 13.13 21.60
N SER A 13 20.19 11.96 21.72
CA SER A 13 20.17 10.93 20.67
C SER A 13 18.77 10.42 20.38
N ARG A 14 17.93 10.23 21.41
CA ARG A 14 16.52 9.88 21.23
C ARG A 14 15.75 10.98 20.51
N ASP A 15 15.92 12.23 20.91
CA ASP A 15 15.18 13.36 20.34
C ASP A 15 15.56 13.58 18.86
N GLU A 16 16.84 13.40 18.52
CA GLU A 16 17.32 13.40 17.13
C GLU A 16 16.71 12.26 16.30
N ALA A 17 16.71 11.03 16.84
CA ALA A 17 16.10 9.88 16.18
C ALA A 17 14.58 10.07 15.95
N MET A 18 13.88 10.66 16.92
CA MET A 18 12.45 10.98 16.77
C MET A 18 12.20 12.02 15.67
N ALA A 19 12.99 13.10 15.65
CA ALA A 19 12.87 14.15 14.63
C ALA A 19 13.13 13.59 13.21
N ALA A 20 14.14 12.72 13.06
CA ALA A 20 14.43 12.06 11.80
C ALA A 20 13.27 11.16 11.33
N ASN A 21 12.65 10.41 12.26
CA ASN A 21 11.53 9.53 11.94
C ASN A 21 10.26 10.32 11.54
N GLU A 22 9.99 11.44 12.21
CA GLU A 22 8.91 12.35 11.83
C GLU A 22 9.13 12.99 10.46
N ALA A 23 10.36 13.40 10.15
CA ALA A 23 10.73 13.93 8.84
C ALA A 23 10.53 12.89 7.73
N LYS A 24 11.01 11.65 7.94
CA LYS A 24 10.81 10.50 7.04
C LYS A 24 9.33 10.26 6.78
N THR A 25 8.52 10.21 7.84
CA THR A 25 7.07 9.94 7.74
C THR A 25 6.36 11.04 6.96
N ARG A 26 6.67 12.32 7.22
CA ARG A 26 6.09 13.45 6.48
C ARG A 26 6.48 13.44 5.01
N PHE A 27 7.75 13.16 4.71
CA PHE A 27 8.24 13.07 3.34
C PHE A 27 7.50 11.98 2.56
N LEU A 28 7.40 10.77 3.12
CA LEU A 28 6.72 9.65 2.46
C LEU A 28 5.22 9.92 2.28
N ALA A 29 4.56 10.56 3.25
CA ALA A 29 3.17 10.98 3.11
C ALA A 29 2.96 11.97 1.95
N SER A 30 3.82 12.98 1.82
CA SER A 30 3.75 13.96 0.71
C SER A 30 3.93 13.26 -0.64
N MET A 31 5.00 12.46 -0.76
CA MET A 31 5.29 11.73 -2.00
C MET A 31 4.15 10.78 -2.39
N SER A 32 3.53 10.10 -1.42
CA SER A 32 2.38 9.24 -1.70
C SER A 32 1.18 10.02 -2.26
N HIS A 33 0.88 11.20 -1.72
CA HIS A 33 -0.19 12.04 -2.26
C HIS A 33 0.13 12.53 -3.69
N GLU A 34 1.38 12.92 -3.94
CA GLU A 34 1.85 13.39 -5.24
C GLU A 34 1.87 12.27 -6.29
N ILE A 35 2.13 11.01 -5.91
CA ILE A 35 2.10 9.86 -6.82
C ILE A 35 0.67 9.34 -7.03
N ARG A 36 -0.17 9.34 -5.98
CA ARG A 36 -1.55 8.84 -6.07
C ARG A 36 -2.37 9.58 -7.13
N THR A 37 -2.20 10.90 -7.22
CA THR A 37 -2.95 11.73 -8.17
C THR A 37 -2.71 11.33 -9.64
N PRO A 38 -1.47 11.33 -10.17
CA PRO A 38 -1.21 10.90 -11.54
C PRO A 38 -1.53 9.42 -11.75
N MET A 39 -1.32 8.55 -10.75
CA MET A 39 -1.66 7.12 -10.89
C MET A 39 -3.16 6.87 -10.99
N ASN A 40 -3.99 7.56 -10.20
CA ASN A 40 -5.44 7.48 -10.33
C ASN A 40 -5.92 7.98 -11.69
N VAL A 41 -5.27 9.01 -12.24
CA VAL A 41 -5.54 9.49 -13.60
C VAL A 41 -5.20 8.40 -14.64
N VAL A 42 -4.02 7.77 -14.54
CA VAL A 42 -3.62 6.68 -15.45
C VAL A 42 -4.59 5.50 -15.36
N ILE A 43 -4.98 5.08 -14.16
CA ILE A 43 -5.96 3.99 -13.95
C ILE A 43 -7.31 4.37 -14.54
N GLY A 44 -7.82 5.57 -14.26
CA GLY A 44 -9.10 6.04 -14.79
C GLY A 44 -9.11 6.15 -16.32
N MET A 45 -8.02 6.64 -16.92
CA MET A 45 -7.85 6.67 -18.38
C MET A 45 -7.82 5.25 -18.96
N THR A 46 -7.15 4.32 -18.27
CA THR A 46 -7.09 2.92 -18.67
C THR A 46 -8.47 2.26 -18.59
N GLU A 47 -9.26 2.55 -17.55
CA GLU A 47 -10.66 2.10 -17.43
C GLU A 47 -11.54 2.64 -18.57
N LEU A 48 -11.40 3.92 -18.92
CA LEU A 48 -12.11 4.48 -20.08
C LEU A 48 -11.72 3.79 -21.39
N LEU A 49 -10.44 3.50 -21.58
CA LEU A 49 -9.95 2.75 -22.76
C LEU A 49 -10.52 1.34 -22.83
N MET A 50 -10.72 0.65 -21.70
CA MET A 50 -11.34 -0.68 -21.69
C MET A 50 -12.80 -0.68 -22.17
N HIS A 51 -13.45 0.48 -22.17
CA HIS A 51 -14.81 0.66 -22.66
C HIS A 51 -14.88 1.07 -24.14
N THR A 52 -13.75 1.12 -24.86
CA THR A 52 -13.72 1.35 -26.31
C THR A 52 -13.59 0.03 -27.08
N ASP A 53 -13.76 0.08 -28.40
CA ASP A 53 -13.39 -1.04 -29.27
C ASP A 53 -11.88 -1.26 -29.19
N GLN A 54 -11.47 -2.50 -28.96
CA GLN A 54 -10.08 -2.92 -28.81
C GLN A 54 -9.88 -4.26 -29.49
N ASP A 55 -8.75 -4.42 -30.18
CA ASP A 55 -8.26 -5.74 -30.56
C ASP A 55 -7.71 -6.52 -29.33
N GLU A 56 -7.38 -7.79 -29.52
CA GLU A 56 -6.90 -8.65 -28.43
C GLU A 56 -5.61 -8.13 -27.79
N GLN A 57 -4.67 -7.62 -28.60
CA GLN A 57 -3.40 -7.12 -28.08
C GLN A 57 -3.60 -5.84 -27.27
N GLN A 58 -4.46 -4.94 -27.75
CA GLN A 58 -4.83 -3.71 -27.06
C GLN A 58 -5.52 -4.00 -25.73
N ARG A 59 -6.39 -5.01 -25.69
CA ARG A 59 -7.06 -5.46 -24.46
C ARG A 59 -6.06 -6.00 -23.43
N GLU A 60 -5.14 -6.86 -23.84
CA GLU A 60 -4.09 -7.40 -22.96
C GLU A 60 -3.20 -6.29 -22.39
N LEU A 61 -2.78 -5.34 -23.23
CA LEU A 61 -1.97 -4.19 -22.82
C LEU A 61 -2.72 -3.31 -21.81
N THR A 62 -3.98 -2.95 -22.10
CA THR A 62 -4.81 -2.12 -21.23
C THR A 62 -5.02 -2.79 -19.87
N GLN A 63 -5.28 -4.10 -19.84
CA GLN A 63 -5.37 -4.87 -18.58
C GLN A 63 -4.05 -4.91 -17.82
N SER A 64 -2.92 -5.04 -18.53
CA SER A 64 -1.59 -5.03 -17.90
C SER A 64 -1.28 -3.69 -17.24
N ILE A 65 -1.64 -2.57 -17.89
CA ILE A 65 -1.48 -1.21 -17.35
C ILE A 65 -2.35 -1.04 -16.09
N GLN A 66 -3.62 -1.45 -16.12
CA GLN A 66 -4.52 -1.34 -14.97
C GLN A 66 -3.97 -2.12 -13.77
N ARG A 67 -3.64 -3.41 -13.96
CA ARG A 67 -3.07 -4.26 -12.90
C ARG A 67 -1.77 -3.68 -12.32
N SER A 68 -0.89 -3.17 -13.17
CA SER A 68 0.37 -2.56 -12.74
C SER A 68 0.13 -1.27 -11.94
N GLY A 69 -0.83 -0.45 -12.35
CA GLY A 69 -1.18 0.77 -11.64
C GLY A 69 -1.76 0.51 -10.25
N GLU A 70 -2.69 -0.44 -10.15
CA GLU A 70 -3.25 -0.91 -8.87
C GLU A 70 -2.16 -1.50 -7.97
N HIS A 71 -1.27 -2.30 -8.54
CA HIS A 71 -0.14 -2.89 -7.79
C HIS A 71 0.78 -1.81 -7.22
N LEU A 72 1.15 -0.80 -8.02
CA LEU A 72 1.99 0.30 -7.57
C LEU A 72 1.34 1.10 -6.43
N LEU A 73 0.04 1.40 -6.54
CA LEU A 73 -0.70 2.05 -5.44
C LEU A 73 -0.71 1.17 -4.18
N GLY A 74 -0.82 -0.15 -4.33
CA GLY A 74 -0.68 -1.11 -3.23
C GLY A 74 0.67 -1.01 -2.52
N LEU A 75 1.78 -1.02 -3.29
CA LEU A 75 3.14 -0.87 -2.76
C LEU A 75 3.33 0.44 -2.01
N ILE A 76 2.84 1.55 -2.58
CA ILE A 76 2.92 2.88 -1.95
C ILE A 76 2.16 2.89 -0.62
N ASN A 77 0.96 2.29 -0.57
CA ASN A 77 0.21 2.17 0.68
C ASN A 77 0.97 1.35 1.72
N ASN A 78 1.59 0.23 1.32
CA ASN A 78 2.38 -0.58 2.25
C ASN A 78 3.58 0.17 2.84
N ILE A 79 4.26 1.01 2.03
CA ILE A 79 5.35 1.87 2.51
C ILE A 79 4.84 2.90 3.53
N LEU A 80 3.67 3.49 3.28
CA LEU A 80 3.05 4.43 4.22
C LEU A 80 2.64 3.75 5.53
N ASP A 81 2.03 2.57 5.45
CA ASP A 81 1.60 1.79 6.61
C ASP A 81 2.81 1.45 7.49
N LEU A 82 3.89 0.95 6.87
CA LEU A 82 5.15 0.68 7.56
C LEU A 82 5.69 1.93 8.26
N SER A 83 5.70 3.08 7.57
CA SER A 83 6.18 4.34 8.14
C SER A 83 5.33 4.81 9.33
N CYS A 84 4.01 4.60 9.27
CA CYS A 84 3.13 4.93 10.40
C CYS A 84 3.33 3.97 11.59
N ILE A 85 3.63 2.70 11.34
CA ILE A 85 3.98 1.71 12.37
C ILE A 85 5.30 2.09 13.04
N GLU A 86 6.35 2.37 12.26
CA GLU A 86 7.68 2.79 12.78
C GLU A 86 7.61 4.08 13.60
N ALA A 87 6.71 5.00 13.24
CA ALA A 87 6.47 6.23 13.98
C ALA A 87 5.53 6.06 15.19
N GLY A 88 5.02 4.84 15.46
CA GLY A 88 4.07 4.58 16.56
C GLY A 88 2.71 5.28 16.38
N ARG A 89 2.36 5.66 15.14
CA ARG A 89 1.15 6.44 14.83
C ARG A 89 0.00 5.61 14.27
N LEU A 90 0.12 4.29 14.20
CA LEU A 90 -0.96 3.43 13.73
C LEU A 90 -2.16 3.52 14.68
N LYS A 91 -3.29 4.03 14.19
CA LYS A 91 -4.55 4.10 14.95
C LYS A 91 -5.51 3.06 14.42
N LEU A 92 -5.95 2.15 15.29
CA LEU A 92 -6.98 1.16 14.96
C LEU A 92 -8.36 1.79 15.08
N ALA A 93 -9.18 1.64 14.04
CA ALA A 93 -10.59 2.05 14.07
C ALA A 93 -11.47 0.82 14.35
N LEU A 94 -11.90 0.65 15.59
CA LEU A 94 -12.83 -0.41 15.98
C LEU A 94 -14.23 -0.11 15.42
N ARG A 95 -14.70 -0.93 14.48
CA ARG A 95 -16.04 -0.83 13.88
C ARG A 95 -16.68 -2.21 13.77
N ARG A 96 -18.02 -2.26 13.85
CA ARG A 96 -18.78 -3.47 13.48
C ARG A 96 -18.69 -3.64 11.97
N PHE A 97 -18.35 -4.83 11.51
CA PHE A 97 -18.33 -5.20 10.10
C PHE A 97 -18.93 -6.60 9.92
N ASP A 98 -19.43 -6.88 8.72
CA ASP A 98 -19.93 -8.19 8.35
C ASP A 98 -18.76 -9.10 7.92
N LEU A 99 -18.55 -10.17 8.67
CA LEU A 99 -17.47 -11.11 8.42
C LEU A 99 -17.64 -11.88 7.10
N HIS A 100 -18.88 -12.20 6.72
CA HIS A 100 -19.15 -12.94 5.49
C HIS A 100 -18.86 -12.09 4.25
N LEU A 101 -19.23 -10.80 4.29
CA LEU A 101 -18.86 -9.85 3.24
C LEU A 101 -17.33 -9.70 3.13
N LEU A 102 -16.64 -9.55 4.26
CA LEU A 102 -15.19 -9.42 4.28
C LEU A 102 -14.48 -10.64 3.65
N ILE A 103 -14.90 -11.85 4.02
CA ILE A 103 -14.31 -13.09 3.48
C ILE A 103 -14.56 -13.20 1.97
N LYS A 104 -15.76 -12.83 1.50
CA LYS A 104 -16.08 -12.84 0.07
C LYS A 104 -15.19 -11.87 -0.72
N ASP A 105 -15.02 -10.66 -0.22
CA ASP A 105 -14.17 -9.64 -0.86
C ASP A 105 -12.69 -10.07 -0.89
N CYS A 106 -12.19 -10.67 0.19
CA CYS A 106 -10.85 -11.25 0.23
C CYS A 106 -10.67 -12.40 -0.77
N GLY A 107 -11.68 -13.29 -0.89
CA GLY A 107 -11.65 -14.42 -1.81
C GLY A 107 -11.60 -14.01 -3.28
N ILE A 108 -12.31 -12.94 -3.66
CA ILE A 108 -12.34 -12.43 -5.04
C ILE A 108 -10.99 -11.85 -5.45
N ARG A 109 -10.31 -11.11 -4.55
CA ARG A 109 -8.96 -10.56 -4.82
C ARG A 109 -7.87 -11.63 -4.97
N SER A 110 -8.03 -12.79 -4.34
CA SER A 110 -7.10 -13.92 -4.48
C SER A 110 -7.41 -14.84 -5.67
N GLY A 111 -8.55 -14.65 -6.36
CA GLY A 111 -8.99 -15.52 -7.45
C GLY A 111 -8.07 -15.58 -8.68
N ALA A 112 -7.11 -14.66 -8.82
CA ALA A 112 -6.12 -14.68 -9.89
C ALA A 112 -4.98 -15.71 -9.69
N VAL A 113 -4.89 -16.37 -8.53
CA VAL A 113 -3.79 -17.33 -8.21
C VAL A 113 -4.25 -18.80 -8.15
N THR A 114 -5.54 -19.10 -8.23
CA THR A 114 -6.02 -20.49 -8.27
C THR A 114 -6.19 -20.98 -9.70
N GLN A 115 -5.09 -21.33 -10.36
CA GLN A 115 -5.17 -22.43 -11.35
C GLN A 115 -5.48 -23.72 -10.57
N PRO A 116 -6.52 -24.49 -10.94
CA PRO A 116 -6.75 -25.77 -10.32
C PRO A 116 -5.59 -26.70 -10.68
N ARG A 117 -4.64 -26.89 -9.76
CA ARG A 117 -3.70 -28.01 -9.86
C ARG A 117 -4.53 -29.28 -9.71
N SER A 118 -4.70 -29.99 -10.83
CA SER A 118 -5.24 -31.34 -10.88
C SER A 118 -4.50 -32.21 -9.89
N ILE A 119 -5.09 -32.44 -8.71
CA ILE A 119 -4.58 -33.43 -7.76
C ILE A 119 -4.93 -34.78 -8.36
N HIS A 120 -3.99 -35.36 -9.10
CA HIS A 120 -4.06 -36.73 -9.57
C HIS A 120 -3.96 -37.63 -8.33
N ARG A 121 -5.05 -38.32 -7.99
CA ARG A 121 -5.11 -39.29 -6.91
C ARG A 121 -4.88 -40.68 -7.52
N PRO A 122 -3.90 -41.48 -7.06
CA PRO A 122 -4.01 -42.94 -7.16
C PRO A 122 -5.01 -43.46 -6.10
#